data_AF-A0AA40B1G6-F1
#
_entry.id   AF-A0AA40B1G6-F1
#
_cell.length_a   1.000
_cell.length_b   1.000
_cell.length_c   1.000
_cell.angle_alpha   90.00
_cell.angle_beta   90.00
_cell.angle_gamma   90.00
#
_symmetry.space_group_name_H-M   'P 1'
#
loop_
_entity.id
_entity.type
_entity.pdbx_description
1 polymer ?
#
loop_
_entity_poly.entity_id
_entity_poly.type
_entity_poly.pdbx_seq_one_letter_code
_entity_poly.pdbx_strand_id
1 'polypeptide(L)'
;MSGADAPEILAAYEAVRSDKDPTNWLLISYAAATGSQLTLAATGSGGLAELAGALDDGQVQYAYARVEYANDAESRRVKFAVVVWIGPATKVMRKARAGIESGAVKKVLAHHSIQVDAGDRRDLDEGDIVARLRKAGGADYNGGRG
;
A
#
# COMPACT_ATOMS: atom_id res chain seq x y z
N MET A 1 -4.01 -21.59 1.29
CA MET A 1 -4.24 -20.24 0.75
C MET A 1 -4.32 -19.29 1.93
N SER A 2 -3.56 -18.19 1.94
CA SER A 2 -3.55 -17.24 3.05
C SER A 2 -4.77 -16.31 3.09
N GLY A 3 -5.71 -16.45 2.16
CA GLY A 3 -6.92 -15.62 2.11
C GLY A 3 -6.70 -14.23 1.53
N ALA A 4 -5.54 -13.95 0.92
CA ALA A 4 -5.25 -12.68 0.26
C ALA A 4 -6.22 -12.37 -0.89
N ASP A 5 -6.83 -13.40 -1.49
CA ASP A 5 -7.78 -13.35 -2.59
C ASP A 5 -9.25 -13.43 -2.14
N ALA A 6 -9.53 -13.19 -0.86
CA ALA A 6 -10.90 -13.17 -0.33
C ALA A 6 -11.76 -12.12 -1.07
N PRO A 7 -13.06 -12.40 -1.32
CA PRO A 7 -13.93 -11.53 -2.12
C PRO A 7 -13.97 -10.07 -1.66
N GLU A 8 -13.95 -9.83 -0.34
CA GLU A 8 -13.93 -8.49 0.25
C GLU A 8 -12.63 -7.73 -0.04
N ILE A 9 -11.47 -8.42 -0.08
CA ILE A 9 -10.19 -7.81 -0.44
C ILE A 9 -10.19 -7.46 -1.93
N LEU A 10 -10.70 -8.36 -2.77
CA LEU A 10 -10.82 -8.10 -4.21
C LEU A 10 -11.75 -6.91 -4.49
N ALA A 11 -12.90 -6.83 -3.80
CA ALA A 11 -13.82 -5.71 -3.92
C ALA A 11 -13.17 -4.38 -3.49
N ALA A 12 -12.45 -4.37 -2.36
CA ALA A 12 -11.71 -3.18 -1.90
C ALA A 12 -10.59 -2.80 -2.88
N TYR A 13 -9.89 -3.78 -3.46
CA TYR A 13 -8.86 -3.54 -4.47
C TYR A 13 -9.43 -2.90 -5.74
N GLU A 14 -10.58 -3.37 -6.24
CA GLU A 14 -11.28 -2.71 -7.35
C GLU A 14 -11.72 -1.28 -6.99
N ALA A 15 -12.24 -1.08 -5.78
CA ALA A 15 -12.66 0.24 -5.30
C ALA A 15 -11.49 1.23 -5.31
N VAL A 16 -10.34 0.87 -4.74
CA VAL A 16 -9.14 1.73 -4.73
C VAL A 16 -8.66 2.07 -6.14
N ARG A 17 -8.81 1.16 -7.12
CA ARG A 17 -8.41 1.39 -8.52
C ARG A 17 -9.43 2.20 -9.33
N SER A 18 -10.66 2.31 -8.85
CA SER A 18 -11.74 3.01 -9.56
C SER A 18 -11.69 4.50 -9.29
N ASP A 19 -11.44 5.31 -10.32
CA ASP A 19 -11.50 6.79 -10.23
C ASP A 19 -12.90 7.34 -9.91
N LYS A 20 -13.91 6.46 -9.89
CA LYS A 20 -15.29 6.79 -9.53
C LYS A 20 -15.62 6.49 -8.07
N ASP A 21 -14.73 5.81 -7.36
CA ASP A 21 -14.89 5.48 -5.95
C ASP A 21 -14.01 6.40 -5.09
N PRO A 22 -14.54 6.96 -3.99
CA PRO A 22 -13.75 7.79 -3.08
C PRO A 22 -12.69 6.99 -2.32
N THR A 23 -12.83 5.67 -2.18
CA THR A 23 -11.86 4.81 -1.51
C THR A 23 -10.51 4.94 -2.21
N ASN A 24 -9.47 5.32 -1.48
CA ASN A 24 -8.12 5.49 -2.01
C ASN A 24 -7.08 4.66 -1.26
N TRP A 25 -7.45 3.92 -0.22
CA TRP A 25 -6.60 2.88 0.34
C TRP A 25 -7.40 1.71 0.93
N LEU A 26 -6.75 0.56 1.00
CA LEU A 26 -7.18 -0.61 1.77
C LEU A 26 -6.04 -1.11 2.67
N LEU A 27 -6.39 -1.79 3.75
CA LEU A 27 -5.48 -2.39 4.70
C LEU A 27 -5.90 -3.84 4.96
N ILE A 28 -4.95 -4.75 4.79
CA ILE A 28 -5.09 -6.19 5.03
C ILE A 28 -4.29 -6.53 6.28
N SER A 29 -4.91 -7.28 7.19
CA SER A 29 -4.26 -7.78 8.41
C SER A 29 -4.50 -9.28 8.58
N TYR A 30 -3.82 -9.88 9.54
CA TYR A 30 -4.10 -11.26 9.92
C TYR A 30 -5.40 -11.33 10.72
N ALA A 31 -6.25 -12.31 10.40
CA ALA A 31 -7.53 -12.50 11.06
C ALA A 31 -7.42 -12.88 12.55
N ALA A 32 -6.25 -13.38 12.97
CA ALA A 32 -6.01 -13.78 14.35
C ALA A 32 -4.53 -13.62 14.77
N ALA A 33 -4.30 -13.58 16.08
CA ALA A 33 -2.99 -13.50 16.72
C ALA A 33 -2.06 -14.70 16.43
N THR A 34 -2.60 -15.79 15.91
CA THR A 34 -1.89 -16.96 15.36
C THR A 34 -2.51 -17.38 14.03
N GLY A 35 -1.73 -18.05 13.18
CA GLY A 35 -2.20 -18.49 11.86
C GLY A 35 -1.83 -17.52 10.73
N SER A 36 -2.16 -17.91 9.50
CA SER A 36 -1.79 -17.19 8.27
C SER A 36 -2.98 -16.67 7.47
N GLN A 37 -4.19 -16.75 8.03
CA GLN A 37 -5.38 -16.19 7.38
C GLN A 37 -5.31 -14.67 7.41
N LEU A 38 -5.46 -14.07 6.24
CA LEU A 38 -5.57 -12.64 5.99
C LEU A 38 -7.04 -12.25 5.83
N THR A 39 -7.35 -11.01 6.15
CA THR A 39 -8.68 -10.40 6.02
C THR A 39 -8.54 -8.91 5.74
N LEU A 40 -9.58 -8.32 5.15
CA LEU A 40 -9.69 -6.88 5.00
C LEU A 40 -9.90 -6.26 6.39
N ALA A 41 -8.93 -5.47 6.85
CA ALA A 41 -8.97 -4.83 8.16
C ALA A 41 -9.66 -3.47 8.10
N ALA A 42 -9.37 -2.67 7.06
CA ALA A 42 -9.94 -1.35 6.88
C ALA A 42 -9.83 -0.87 5.43
N THR A 43 -10.64 0.13 5.09
CA THR A 43 -10.54 0.94 3.88
C THR A 43 -10.77 2.40 4.24
N GLY A 44 -10.36 3.32 3.37
CA GLY A 44 -10.62 4.73 3.59
C GLY A 44 -10.36 5.59 2.37
N SER A 45 -10.62 6.88 2.53
CA SER A 45 -10.56 7.91 1.49
C SER A 45 -9.68 9.11 1.87
N GLY A 46 -9.08 9.08 3.07
CA GLY A 46 -8.17 10.10 3.60
C GLY A 46 -6.70 9.92 3.20
N GLY A 47 -6.40 9.03 2.25
CA GLY A 47 -5.06 8.87 1.68
C GLY A 47 -4.02 8.30 2.64
N LEU A 48 -2.75 8.60 2.38
CA LEU A 48 -1.61 8.01 3.10
C LEU A 48 -1.58 8.40 4.59
N ALA A 49 -2.01 9.60 4.95
CA ALA A 49 -2.05 10.05 6.34
C ALA A 49 -3.07 9.27 7.18
N GLU A 50 -4.28 9.06 6.64
CA GLU A 50 -5.29 8.22 7.30
C GLU A 50 -4.82 6.76 7.39
N LEU A 51 -4.26 6.23 6.29
CA LEU A 51 -3.69 4.88 6.27
C LEU A 51 -2.60 4.70 7.34
N ALA A 52 -1.66 5.64 7.45
CA ALA A 52 -0.59 5.61 8.46
C ALA A 52 -1.16 5.66 9.89
N GLY A 53 -2.29 6.35 10.10
CA GLY A 53 -3.05 6.35 11.35
C GLY A 53 -3.64 4.98 11.70
N ALA A 54 -4.12 4.24 10.69
CA ALA A 54 -4.76 2.93 10.84
C ALA A 54 -3.78 1.76 11.04
N LEU A 55 -2.47 1.97 10.86
CA LEU A 55 -1.46 0.93 11.09
C LEU A 55 -1.36 0.54 12.57
N ASP A 56 -1.15 -0.75 12.81
CA ASP A 56 -1.00 -1.35 14.13
C ASP A 56 0.47 -1.77 14.34
N ASP A 57 1.12 -1.17 15.33
CA ASP A 57 2.53 -1.40 15.65
C ASP A 57 2.81 -2.84 16.10
N GLY A 58 1.78 -3.60 16.53
CA GLY A 58 1.87 -5.00 16.92
C GLY A 58 1.70 -6.01 15.79
N GLN A 59 1.46 -5.54 14.55
CA GLN A 59 1.09 -6.41 13.43
C GLN A 59 2.01 -6.27 12.21
N VAL A 60 2.02 -7.34 11.42
CA VAL A 60 2.38 -7.27 10.00
C VAL A 60 1.10 -7.02 9.23
N GLN A 61 1.09 -5.98 8.40
CA GLN A 61 -0.06 -5.58 7.61
C GLN A 61 0.36 -5.25 6.18
N TYR A 62 -0.60 -5.28 5.27
CA TYR A 62 -0.37 -4.96 3.87
C TYR A 62 -1.37 -3.93 3.42
N ALA A 63 -0.90 -2.83 2.87
CA ALA A 63 -1.78 -1.78 2.36
C ALA A 63 -1.62 -1.62 0.87
N TYR A 64 -2.66 -1.08 0.24
CA TYR A 64 -2.63 -0.65 -1.14
C TYR A 64 -3.28 0.71 -1.24
N ALA A 65 -2.54 1.68 -1.77
CA ALA A 65 -2.95 3.07 -1.81
C ALA A 65 -2.88 3.61 -3.23
N ARG A 66 -3.94 4.30 -3.64
CA ARG A 66 -3.99 5.18 -4.81
C ARG A 66 -3.43 6.55 -4.40
N VAL A 67 -2.40 6.99 -5.11
CA VAL A 67 -1.76 8.30 -4.90
C VAL A 67 -1.91 9.10 -6.20
N GLU A 68 -2.54 10.26 -6.09
CA GLU A 68 -2.67 11.22 -7.18
C GLU A 68 -1.71 12.38 -6.94
N TYR A 69 -0.91 12.72 -7.95
CA TYR A 69 -0.01 13.87 -7.87
C TYR A 69 0.12 14.58 -9.20
N ALA A 70 0.38 15.89 -9.16
CA ALA A 70 0.70 16.67 -10.34
C ALA A 70 2.08 16.27 -10.88
N ASN A 71 2.15 16.00 -12.17
CA ASN A 71 3.41 15.78 -12.89
C ASN A 71 3.96 17.09 -13.47
N ASP A 72 3.06 17.96 -13.91
CA ASP A 72 3.31 19.32 -14.38
C ASP A 72 2.03 20.17 -14.14
N ALA A 73 1.97 21.40 -14.65
CA ALA A 73 0.84 22.29 -14.42
C ALA A 73 -0.49 21.79 -15.00
N GLU A 74 -0.45 20.90 -16.00
CA GLU A 74 -1.64 20.45 -16.76
C GLU A 74 -1.93 18.96 -16.58
N SER A 75 -0.97 18.17 -16.10
CA SER A 75 -1.08 16.71 -15.98
C SER A 75 -1.08 16.23 -14.53
N ARG A 76 -2.12 15.49 -14.17
CA ARG A 76 -2.16 14.68 -12.94
C ARG A 76 -1.91 13.22 -13.28
N ARG A 77 -1.20 12.53 -12.39
CA ARG A 77 -0.92 11.11 -12.51
C ARG A 77 -1.50 10.38 -11.31
N VAL A 78 -2.22 9.31 -11.61
CA VAL A 78 -2.64 8.32 -10.62
C VAL A 78 -1.64 7.17 -10.66
N LYS A 79 -1.13 6.81 -9.48
CA LYS A 79 -0.24 5.68 -9.29
C LYS A 79 -0.63 4.92 -8.04
N PHE A 80 -0.13 3.70 -7.92
CA PHE A 80 -0.49 2.82 -6.82
C PHE A 80 0.75 2.30 -6.11
N ALA A 81 0.71 2.26 -4.79
CA ALA A 81 1.76 1.73 -3.94
C ALA A 81 1.23 0.55 -3.13
N VAL A 82 2.00 -0.54 -3.07
CA VAL A 82 1.80 -1.59 -2.05
C VAL A 82 2.71 -1.27 -0.88
N VAL A 83 2.17 -1.23 0.32
CA VAL A 83 2.94 -1.08 1.57
C VAL A 83 3.00 -2.43 2.28
N VAL A 84 4.20 -2.86 2.64
CA VAL A 84 4.43 -3.97 3.55
C VAL A 84 4.81 -3.37 4.90
N TRP A 85 3.88 -3.36 5.84
CA TRP A 85 4.09 -2.84 7.18
C TRP A 85 4.56 -3.95 8.11
N ILE A 86 5.68 -3.72 8.81
CA ILE A 86 6.13 -4.56 9.91
C ILE A 86 6.22 -3.69 11.15
N GLY A 87 5.16 -3.69 11.96
CA GLY A 87 5.09 -2.87 13.15
C GLY A 87 6.23 -3.17 14.15
N PRO A 88 6.76 -2.15 14.83
CA PRO A 88 7.93 -2.29 15.70
C PRO A 88 7.70 -3.30 16.84
N ALA A 89 6.49 -3.38 17.38
CA ALA A 89 6.07 -4.28 18.46
C ALA A 89 5.62 -5.68 17.97
N THR A 90 5.74 -5.97 16.67
CA THR A 90 5.37 -7.27 16.11
C THR A 90 6.23 -8.41 16.66
N LYS A 91 5.60 -9.55 16.99
CA LYS A 91 6.30 -10.76 17.45
C LYS A 91 7.22 -11.34 16.37
N VAL A 92 8.41 -11.81 16.76
CA VAL A 92 9.46 -12.36 15.86
C VAL A 92 8.92 -13.40 14.87
N MET A 93 8.12 -14.35 15.36
CA MET A 93 7.55 -15.41 14.51
C MET A 93 6.62 -14.87 13.42
N ARG A 94 5.93 -13.75 13.69
CA ARG A 94 5.09 -13.08 12.69
C ARG A 94 5.95 -12.35 11.66
N LYS A 95 7.00 -11.65 12.10
CA LYS A 95 7.98 -10.98 11.20
C LYS A 95 8.59 -11.97 10.21
N ALA A 96 8.98 -13.16 10.67
CA ALA A 96 9.57 -14.21 9.82
C ALA A 96 8.65 -14.69 8.69
N ARG A 97 7.32 -14.61 8.87
CA ARG A 97 6.34 -15.02 7.85
C ARG A 97 6.02 -13.94 6.83
N ALA A 98 6.33 -12.68 7.15
CA ALA A 98 5.96 -11.53 6.32
C ALA A 98 6.48 -11.67 4.88
N GLY A 99 7.70 -12.15 4.68
CA GLY A 99 8.30 -12.29 3.35
C GLY A 99 7.56 -13.25 2.42
N ILE A 100 7.08 -14.38 2.94
CA ILE A 100 6.32 -15.38 2.16
C ILE A 100 4.95 -14.82 1.78
N GLU A 101 4.24 -14.25 2.76
CA GLU A 101 2.89 -13.74 2.57
C GLU A 101 2.86 -12.48 1.69
N SER A 102 3.90 -11.65 1.74
CA SER A 102 4.06 -10.48 0.85
C SER A 102 3.97 -10.87 -0.61
N GLY A 103 4.57 -12.02 -1.00
CA GLY A 103 4.51 -12.51 -2.37
C GLY A 103 3.10 -12.89 -2.82
N ALA A 104 2.29 -13.48 -1.93
CA ALA A 104 0.90 -13.82 -2.23
C ALA A 104 0.03 -12.56 -2.35
N VAL A 105 0.16 -11.63 -1.40
CA VAL A 105 -0.58 -10.36 -1.40
C VAL A 105 -0.26 -9.54 -2.64
N LYS A 106 1.01 -9.44 -3.04
CA LYS A 106 1.43 -8.72 -4.25
C LYS A 106 0.87 -9.30 -5.55
N LYS A 107 0.64 -10.62 -5.61
CA LYS A 107 0.00 -11.25 -6.77
C LYS A 107 -1.46 -10.85 -6.89
N VAL A 108 -2.14 -10.64 -5.76
CA VAL A 108 -3.52 -10.14 -5.74
C VAL A 108 -3.54 -8.64 -6.08
N LEU A 109 -2.68 -7.86 -5.43
CA LEU A 109 -2.55 -6.41 -5.60
C LEU A 109 -1.58 -6.09 -6.76
N ALA A 110 -1.80 -6.72 -7.91
CA ALA A 110 -0.83 -6.78 -9.01
C ALA A 110 -0.57 -5.42 -9.67
N HIS A 111 -1.53 -4.50 -9.67
CA HIS A 111 -1.41 -3.21 -10.32
C HIS A 111 -0.78 -2.17 -9.39
N HIS A 112 0.55 -2.21 -9.23
CA HIS A 112 1.28 -1.22 -8.44
C HIS A 112 2.54 -0.73 -9.16
N SER A 113 2.97 0.47 -8.81
CA SER A 113 4.17 1.12 -9.37
C SER A 113 5.38 0.93 -8.47
N ILE A 114 5.18 0.85 -7.15
CA ILE A 114 6.24 0.62 -6.17
C ILE A 114 5.75 -0.31 -5.04
N GLN A 115 6.71 -0.98 -4.39
CA GLN A 115 6.54 -1.50 -3.03
C GLN A 115 7.23 -0.55 -2.05
N VAL A 116 6.61 -0.32 -0.90
CA VAL A 116 7.16 0.38 0.26
C VAL A 116 7.24 -0.61 1.42
N ASP A 117 8.45 -1.01 1.79
CA ASP A 117 8.67 -1.75 3.04
C ASP A 117 8.79 -0.72 4.16
N ALA A 118 7.85 -0.74 5.12
CA ALA A 118 7.71 0.26 6.16
C ALA A 118 7.79 -0.37 7.56
N GLY A 119 8.53 0.29 8.45
CA GLY A 119 8.63 -0.03 9.88
C GLY A 119 8.35 1.17 10.78
N ASP A 120 8.25 2.36 10.21
CA ASP A 120 7.85 3.60 10.84
C ASP A 120 6.74 4.28 10.03
N ARG A 121 5.76 4.91 10.70
CA ARG A 121 4.65 5.57 10.00
C ARG A 121 5.12 6.72 9.10
N ARG A 122 6.28 7.30 9.40
CA ARG A 122 6.95 8.32 8.56
C ARG A 122 7.39 7.77 7.21
N ASP A 123 7.53 6.45 7.06
CA ASP A 123 7.81 5.82 5.76
C ASP A 123 6.65 6.00 4.76
N LEU A 124 5.48 6.44 5.24
CA LEU A 124 4.30 6.77 4.45
C LEU A 124 4.12 8.28 4.24
N ASP A 125 5.16 9.08 4.47
CA ASP A 125 5.13 10.50 4.09
C ASP A 125 4.80 10.65 2.60
N GLU A 126 3.82 11.51 2.31
CA GLU A 126 3.30 11.65 0.96
C GLU A 126 4.34 12.23 0.00
N GLY A 127 5.18 13.16 0.45
CA GLY A 127 6.26 13.74 -0.35
C GLY A 127 7.28 12.69 -0.76
N ASP A 128 7.71 11.86 0.19
CA ASP A 128 8.66 10.78 -0.06
C ASP A 128 8.09 9.69 -0.97
N ILE A 129 6.83 9.31 -0.77
CA ILE A 129 6.15 8.34 -1.65
C ILE A 129 6.00 8.90 -3.07
N VAL A 130 5.56 10.15 -3.22
CA VAL A 130 5.42 10.81 -4.53
C VAL A 130 6.77 10.89 -5.25
N ALA A 131 7.86 11.23 -4.55
CA ALA A 131 9.20 11.25 -5.14
C ALA A 131 9.61 9.87 -5.70
N ARG A 132 9.32 8.79 -4.97
CA ARG A 132 9.57 7.41 -5.41
C ARG A 132 8.69 7.02 -6.61
N LEU A 133 7.42 7.43 -6.61
CA LEU A 133 6.48 7.17 -7.70
C LEU A 133 6.89 7.88 -9.00
N ARG A 134 7.40 9.12 -8.91
CA ARG A 134 7.96 9.85 -10.06
C ARG A 134 9.14 9.11 -10.68
N LYS A 135 10.09 8.68 -9.85
CA LYS A 135 11.26 7.89 -10.29
C LYS A 135 10.86 6.58 -10.96
N ALA A 136 9.88 5.86 -10.42
CA ALA A 136 9.35 4.63 -11.01
C ALA A 136 8.58 4.87 -12.32
N GLY A 137 8.02 6.07 -12.50
CA GLY A 137 7.26 6.48 -13.68
C GLY A 137 8.09 6.94 -14.88
N GLY A 138 9.42 7.05 -14.74
CA GLY A 138 10.35 7.37 -15.84
C GLY A 138 10.17 8.75 -16.49
N ALA A 139 9.38 9.64 -15.88
CA ALA A 139 9.01 10.93 -16.45
C ALA A 139 9.71 12.09 -15.72
N ASP A 140 11.02 12.00 -15.53
CA ASP A 140 11.83 13.15 -15.15
C ASP A 140 12.22 13.91 -16.44
N TYR A 141 11.30 14.72 -16.96
CA TYR A 141 11.58 15.61 -18.11
C TYR A 141 12.42 16.84 -17.73
N ASN A 142 13.22 16.76 -16.66
CA ASN A 142 14.21 17.78 -16.32
C ASN A 142 15.50 17.57 -17.13
N GLY A 143 15.35 17.30 -18.43
CA GLY A 143 16.41 17.36 -19.43
C GLY A 143 16.40 18.75 -20.03
N GLY A 144 16.88 19.73 -19.27
CA GLY A 144 17.18 21.06 -19.82
C GLY A 144 18.08 20.90 -21.03
N ARG A 145 17.54 21.18 -22.22
CA ARG A 145 18.36 21.38 -23.41
C ARG A 145 19.06 22.72 -23.24
N GLY A 146 20.35 22.65 -22.88
CA GLY A 146 21.31 23.66 -23.30
C GLY A 146 21.55 23.60 -24.81
#